data_AF-A0A2H0Q2D4-F1
#
_entry.id   AF-A0A2H0Q2D4-F1
#
_cell.length_a   1.000
_cell.length_b   1.000
_cell.length_c   1.000
_cell.angle_alpha   90.00
_cell.angle_beta   90.00
_cell.angle_gamma   90.00
#
_symmetry.space_group_name_H-M   'P 1'
#
loop_
_entity.id
_entity.type
_entity.pdbx_description
1 polymer ?
#
loop_
_entity_poly.entity_id
_entity_poly.type
_entity_poly.pdbx_seq_one_letter_code
_entity_poly.pdbx_strand_id
1 'polypeptide(L)'
;HVHKISKFNFIILMFLGAMSLLGDEGIWFKLQPCFTGVGVGSFLFYQRYKGQSIIADMQKEFPQKVSIPAKLTKRIEFHMGIFMFSYGLFMAGVAVKASTDYWLFFRTAGFYICSAIFLGVEVVYMRRWVRHNGLD
;
A
#
# COMPACT_ATOMS: atom_id res chain seq x y z
N HIS A 1 7.47 35.32 -16.59
CA HIS A 1 6.87 34.34 -15.65
C HIS A 1 5.79 33.49 -16.33
N VAL A 2 4.80 34.11 -17.01
CA VAL A 2 3.71 33.43 -17.74
C VAL A 2 4.20 32.42 -18.80
N HIS A 3 5.26 32.74 -19.56
CA HIS A 3 5.81 31.85 -20.58
C HIS A 3 6.42 30.54 -20.02
N LYS A 4 6.98 30.55 -18.80
CA LYS A 4 7.49 29.33 -18.13
C LYS A 4 6.33 28.46 -17.64
N ILE A 5 5.29 29.09 -17.08
CA ILE A 5 4.06 28.42 -16.65
C ILE A 5 3.32 27.81 -17.84
N SER A 6 3.27 28.51 -18.97
CA SER A 6 2.61 28.03 -20.19
C SER A 6 3.35 26.86 -20.84
N LYS A 7 4.68 26.87 -20.87
CA LYS A 7 5.48 25.72 -21.34
C LYS A 7 5.31 24.50 -20.45
N PHE A 8 5.26 24.70 -19.14
CA PHE A 8 5.00 23.63 -18.19
C PHE A 8 3.60 23.02 -18.37
N ASN A 9 2.56 23.85 -18.51
CA ASN A 9 1.21 23.39 -18.81
C ASN A 9 1.13 22.67 -20.17
N PHE A 10 1.83 23.15 -21.18
CA PHE A 10 1.87 22.51 -22.49
C PHE A 10 2.52 21.11 -22.42
N ILE A 11 3.60 20.97 -21.65
CA ILE A 11 4.23 19.66 -21.40
C ILE A 11 3.27 18.73 -20.65
N ILE A 12 2.53 19.22 -19.65
CA ILE A 12 1.51 18.44 -18.93
C ILE A 12 0.39 18.01 -19.88
N LEU A 13 -0.12 18.92 -20.71
CA LEU A 13 -1.19 18.61 -21.68
C LEU A 13 -0.73 17.61 -22.74
N MET A 14 0.50 17.75 -23.24
CA MET A 14 1.09 16.81 -24.19
C MET A 14 1.32 15.44 -23.54
N PHE A 15 1.78 15.41 -22.28
CA PHE A 15 1.98 14.18 -21.53
C PHE A 15 0.65 13.49 -21.22
N LEU A 16 -0.36 14.23 -20.77
CA LEU A 16 -1.71 13.71 -20.51
C LEU A 16 -2.39 13.24 -21.81
N GLY A 17 -2.22 13.97 -22.91
CA GLY A 17 -2.71 13.58 -24.24
C GLY A 17 -2.03 12.31 -24.76
N ALA A 18 -0.70 12.20 -24.62
CA ALA A 18 0.04 10.99 -24.99
C ALA A 18 -0.36 9.79 -24.10
N MET A 19 -0.53 10.00 -22.80
CA MET A 19 -1.05 8.98 -21.88
C MET A 19 -2.48 8.57 -22.21
N SER A 20 -3.30 9.48 -22.72
CA SER A 20 -4.66 9.19 -23.20
C SER A 20 -4.67 8.36 -24.48
N LEU A 21 -3.67 8.50 -25.36
CA LEU A 21 -3.51 7.70 -26.58
C LEU A 21 -2.98 6.29 -26.28
N LEU A 22 -2.31 6.09 -25.14
CA LEU A 22 -2.02 4.77 -24.57
C LEU A 22 -3.23 4.16 -23.83
N GLY A 23 -4.40 4.79 -23.96
CA GLY A 23 -5.66 4.49 -23.28
C GLY A 23 -6.38 3.22 -23.75
N ASP A 24 -5.86 2.51 -24.76
CA ASP A 24 -6.20 1.11 -24.99
C ASP A 24 -5.41 0.25 -23.97
N GLU A 25 -5.84 0.34 -22.71
CA GLU A 25 -5.54 -0.55 -21.59
C GLU A 25 -4.10 -1.13 -21.53
N GLY A 26 -3.10 -0.27 -21.62
CA GLY A 26 -1.72 -0.70 -21.44
C GLY A 26 -1.55 -1.50 -20.15
N ILE A 27 -0.93 -2.68 -20.24
CA ILE A 27 -0.61 -3.54 -19.08
C ILE A 27 0.08 -2.73 -17.96
N TRP A 28 0.86 -1.71 -18.32
CA TRP A 28 1.48 -0.76 -17.40
C TRP A 28 0.49 0.00 -16.50
N PHE A 29 -0.70 0.36 -17.01
CA PHE A 29 -1.76 0.96 -16.20
C PHE A 29 -2.33 -0.06 -15.21
N LYS A 30 -2.52 -1.30 -15.66
CA LYS A 30 -3.00 -2.41 -14.81
C LYS A 30 -1.98 -2.84 -13.74
N LEU A 31 -0.70 -2.62 -13.98
CA LEU A 31 0.39 -2.93 -13.06
C LEU A 31 0.60 -1.90 -11.94
N GLN A 32 -0.04 -0.72 -11.98
CA GLN A 32 0.11 0.28 -10.91
C GLN A 32 -0.13 -0.29 -9.49
N PRO A 33 -1.21 -1.06 -9.24
CA PRO A 33 -1.45 -1.65 -7.92
C PRO A 33 -0.38 -2.68 -7.53
N CYS A 34 0.21 -3.38 -8.50
CA CYS A 34 1.34 -4.28 -8.27
C CYS A 34 2.56 -3.49 -7.79
N PHE A 35 2.98 -2.46 -8.53
CA PHE A 35 4.14 -1.65 -8.15
C PHE A 35 3.97 -0.97 -6.80
N THR A 36 2.78 -0.43 -6.51
CA THR A 36 2.51 0.14 -5.19
C THR A 36 2.53 -0.91 -4.09
N GLY A 37 1.86 -2.06 -4.27
CA GLY A 37 1.81 -3.11 -3.26
C GLY A 37 3.18 -3.73 -2.97
N VAL A 38 3.93 -4.09 -4.02
CA VAL A 38 5.29 -4.61 -3.94
C VAL A 38 6.24 -3.55 -3.37
N GLY A 39 6.16 -2.31 -3.84
CA GLY A 39 7.01 -1.21 -3.37
C GLY A 39 6.79 -0.90 -1.89
N VAL A 40 5.55 -0.70 -1.46
CA VAL A 40 5.20 -0.44 -0.05
C VAL A 40 5.54 -1.65 0.82
N GLY A 41 5.18 -2.86 0.40
CA GLY A 41 5.49 -4.09 1.13
C GLY A 41 7.00 -4.29 1.32
N SER A 42 7.78 -4.11 0.26
CA SER A 42 9.24 -4.21 0.31
C SER A 42 9.86 -3.12 1.20
N PHE A 43 9.32 -1.90 1.14
CA PHE A 43 9.75 -0.81 2.01
C PHE A 43 9.49 -1.13 3.49
N LEU A 44 8.32 -1.67 3.83
CA LEU A 44 8.02 -2.10 5.20
C LEU A 44 8.93 -3.25 5.67
N PHE A 45 9.25 -4.20 4.78
CA PHE A 45 10.24 -5.24 5.08
C PHE A 45 11.64 -4.67 5.32
N TYR A 46 12.06 -3.69 4.53
CA TYR A 46 13.32 -3.00 4.72
C TYR A 46 13.39 -2.24 6.05
N GLN A 47 12.32 -1.54 6.43
CA GLN A 47 12.22 -0.87 7.73
C GLN A 47 12.29 -1.88 8.88
N ARG A 48 11.62 -3.03 8.74
CA ARG A 48 11.69 -4.12 9.71
C ARG A 48 13.10 -4.70 9.85
N TYR A 49 13.84 -4.84 8.75
CA TYR A 49 15.23 -5.29 8.74
C TYR A 49 16.15 -4.31 9.48
N LYS A 50 15.93 -3.00 9.31
CA LYS A 50 16.61 -1.95 10.10
C LYS A 50 16.19 -1.90 11.58
N GLY A 51 15.19 -2.68 11.97
CA GLY A 51 14.61 -2.63 13.32
C GLY A 51 13.87 -1.32 13.62
N GLN A 52 13.55 -0.53 12.61
CA GLN A 52 12.80 0.71 12.71
C GLN A 52 11.30 0.44 12.57
N SER A 53 10.48 1.38 13.05
CA SER A 53 9.03 1.31 12.93
C SER A 53 8.50 2.71 12.63
N ILE A 54 7.88 2.86 11.47
CA ILE A 54 7.33 4.13 11.00
C ILE A 54 6.25 4.58 11.97
N ILE A 55 5.35 3.67 12.39
CA ILE A 55 4.30 3.95 13.36
C ILE A 55 4.92 4.39 14.69
N ALA A 56 5.98 3.72 15.17
CA ALA A 56 6.63 4.11 16.41
C ALA A 56 7.33 5.48 16.31
N ASP A 57 7.93 5.79 15.15
CA ASP A 57 8.59 7.07 14.93
C ASP A 57 7.57 8.20 14.80
N MET A 58 6.44 7.97 14.12
CA MET A 58 5.30 8.90 14.10
C MET A 58 4.73 9.16 15.50
N GLN A 59 4.68 8.15 16.38
CA GLN A 59 4.23 8.35 17.77
C GLN A 59 5.17 9.23 18.61
N LYS A 60 6.46 9.29 18.27
CA LYS A 60 7.40 10.20 18.95
C LYS A 60 7.18 11.65 18.50
N GLU A 61 6.87 11.84 17.23
CA GLU A 61 6.61 13.17 16.65
C GLU A 61 5.24 13.72 17.07
N PHE A 62 4.24 12.85 17.21
CA PHE A 62 2.88 13.20 17.60
C PHE A 62 2.50 12.52 18.93
N PRO A 63 2.69 13.19 20.08
CA PRO A 63 2.42 12.58 21.38
C PRO A 63 0.95 12.20 21.49
N GLN A 64 0.68 10.89 21.55
CA GLN A 64 -0.65 10.35 21.74
C GLN A 64 -0.93 10.05 23.21
N LYS A 65 -2.19 10.16 23.61
CA LYS A 65 -2.64 9.87 24.99
C LYS A 65 -2.42 8.40 25.40
N VAL A 66 -2.29 7.51 24.42
CA VAL A 66 -2.00 6.09 24.60
C VAL A 66 -0.79 5.74 23.73
N SER A 67 0.33 5.41 24.36
CA SER A 67 1.50 4.92 23.64
C SER A 67 1.29 3.45 23.29
N ILE A 68 1.48 3.12 22.00
CA ILE A 68 1.44 1.72 21.57
C ILE A 68 2.85 1.15 21.75
N PRO A 69 3.01 -0.03 22.37
CA PRO A 69 4.33 -0.64 22.56
C PRO A 69 5.04 -0.84 21.21
N ALA A 70 6.32 -0.42 21.13
CA ALA A 70 7.09 -0.50 19.89
C ALA A 70 7.27 -1.93 19.33
N LYS A 71 7.17 -2.96 20.19
CA LYS A 71 7.17 -4.36 19.75
C LYS A 71 5.89 -4.71 18.96
N LEU A 72 4.75 -4.13 19.36
CA LEU A 72 3.46 -4.35 18.72
C LEU A 72 3.40 -3.61 17.38
N THR A 73 3.85 -2.35 17.33
CA THR A 73 3.88 -1.56 16.08
C THR A 73 4.74 -2.24 15.01
N LYS A 74 5.94 -2.70 15.37
CA LYS A 74 6.85 -3.45 14.47
C LYS A 74 6.22 -4.71 13.90
N ARG A 75 5.37 -5.40 14.68
CA ARG A 75 4.71 -6.64 14.25
C ARG A 75 3.56 -6.33 13.29
N ILE A 76 2.73 -5.34 13.62
CA ILE A 76 1.63 -4.88 12.77
C ILE A 76 2.18 -4.42 11.41
N GLU A 77 3.24 -3.61 11.41
CA GLU A 77 3.88 -3.14 10.16
C GLU A 77 4.40 -4.29 9.30
N PHE A 78 4.93 -5.35 9.94
CA PHE A 78 5.38 -6.52 9.21
C PHE A 78 4.22 -7.28 8.56
N HIS A 79 3.10 -7.48 9.27
CA HIS A 79 1.91 -8.10 8.69
C HIS A 79 1.29 -7.25 7.59
N MET A 80 1.26 -5.92 7.76
CA MET A 80 0.86 -4.99 6.71
C MET A 80 1.78 -5.09 5.49
N GLY A 81 3.09 -5.23 5.70
CA GLY A 81 4.07 -5.47 4.64
C GLY A 81 3.77 -6.75 3.86
N ILE A 82 3.49 -7.86 4.57
CA ILE A 82 3.08 -9.13 3.94
C ILE A 82 1.80 -8.96 3.13
N PHE A 83 0.79 -8.32 3.71
CA PHE A 83 -0.48 -8.08 3.03
C PHE A 83 -0.29 -7.26 1.75
N MET A 84 0.38 -6.11 1.84
CA MET A 84 0.62 -5.22 0.69
C MET A 84 1.46 -5.91 -0.39
N PHE A 85 2.51 -6.63 0.00
CA PHE A 85 3.38 -7.33 -0.94
C PHE A 85 2.65 -8.46 -1.66
N SER A 86 1.96 -9.33 -0.91
CA SER A 86 1.21 -10.45 -1.47
C SER A 86 0.04 -9.99 -2.34
N TYR A 87 -0.68 -8.95 -1.91
CA TYR A 87 -1.75 -8.35 -2.71
C TYR A 87 -1.21 -7.69 -3.98
N GLY A 88 -0.05 -7.02 -3.91
CA GLY A 88 0.63 -6.47 -5.08
C GLY A 88 0.99 -7.55 -6.11
N LEU A 89 1.57 -8.67 -5.65
CA LEU A 89 1.87 -9.81 -6.52
C LEU A 89 0.62 -10.46 -7.11
N PHE A 90 -0.45 -10.60 -6.32
CA PHE A 90 -1.74 -11.06 -6.81
C PHE A 90 -2.28 -10.15 -7.92
N MET A 91 -2.21 -8.83 -7.73
CA MET A 91 -2.63 -7.85 -8.74
C MET A 91 -1.78 -7.91 -10.01
N ALA A 92 -0.50 -8.32 -9.91
CA ALA A 92 0.33 -8.57 -11.09
C ALA A 92 -0.25 -9.72 -11.94
N GLY A 93 -0.68 -10.80 -11.29
CA GLY A 93 -1.34 -11.93 -11.97
C GLY A 93 -2.68 -11.52 -12.60
N VAL A 94 -3.49 -10.74 -11.88
CA VAL A 94 -4.77 -10.21 -12.40
C VAL A 94 -4.54 -9.27 -13.58
N ALA A 95 -3.51 -8.42 -13.54
CA ALA A 95 -3.19 -7.49 -14.61
C ALA A 95 -2.85 -8.16 -15.96
N VAL A 96 -2.26 -9.36 -15.93
CA VAL A 96 -1.87 -10.10 -17.15
C VAL A 96 -2.99 -11.02 -17.66
N LYS A 97 -3.78 -11.63 -16.77
CA LYS A 97 -4.70 -12.72 -17.12
C LYS A 97 -6.18 -12.33 -17.11
N ALA A 98 -6.57 -11.29 -16.39
CA ALA A 98 -7.97 -10.93 -16.20
C ALA A 98 -8.42 -9.82 -17.16
N SER A 99 -9.74 -9.78 -17.45
CA SER A 99 -10.31 -8.63 -18.13
C SER A 99 -10.25 -7.38 -17.24
N THR A 100 -10.46 -6.22 -17.84
CA THR A 100 -10.38 -4.93 -17.13
C THR A 100 -11.42 -4.77 -16.07
N ASP A 101 -12.62 -5.33 -16.27
CA ASP A 101 -13.68 -5.28 -15.27
C ASP A 101 -13.30 -6.05 -14.01
N TYR A 102 -12.73 -7.26 -14.17
CA TYR A 102 -12.20 -8.04 -13.04
C TYR A 102 -11.03 -7.32 -12.38
N TRP A 103 -10.11 -6.75 -13.16
CA TRP A 103 -9.00 -5.96 -12.62
C TRP A 103 -9.48 -4.74 -11.83
N LEU A 104 -10.48 -4.01 -12.34
CA LEU A 104 -11.06 -2.84 -11.69
C LEU A 104 -11.76 -3.21 -10.39
N PHE A 105 -12.47 -4.34 -10.38
CA PHE A 105 -13.08 -4.89 -9.18
C PHE A 105 -12.03 -5.16 -8.11
N PHE A 106 -10.95 -5.90 -8.43
CA PHE A 106 -9.89 -6.18 -7.46
C PHE A 106 -9.09 -4.94 -7.08
N ARG A 107 -8.94 -3.96 -7.96
CA ARG A 107 -8.31 -2.67 -7.61
C ARG A 107 -9.08 -1.91 -6.54
N THR A 108 -10.41 -2.09 -6.47
CA THR A 108 -11.31 -1.29 -5.63
C THR A 108 -12.02 -2.15 -4.58
N ALA A 109 -13.19 -2.68 -4.91
CA ALA A 109 -14.04 -3.46 -4.01
C ALA A 109 -13.30 -4.70 -3.46
N GLY A 110 -12.60 -5.44 -4.31
CA GLY A 110 -11.82 -6.61 -3.90
C GLY A 110 -10.74 -6.25 -2.87
N PHE A 111 -10.05 -5.13 -3.07
CA PHE A 111 -9.05 -4.66 -2.10
C PHE A 111 -9.68 -4.33 -0.74
N TYR A 112 -10.84 -3.66 -0.72
CA TYR A 112 -11.55 -3.38 0.53
C TYR A 112 -12.02 -4.64 1.24
N ILE A 113 -12.55 -5.62 0.50
CA ILE A 113 -12.97 -6.91 1.06
C ILE A 113 -11.77 -7.63 1.67
N CYS A 114 -10.68 -7.78 0.92
CA CYS A 114 -9.45 -8.42 1.42
C CYS A 114 -8.88 -7.67 2.62
N SER A 115 -8.87 -6.33 2.60
CA SER A 115 -8.41 -5.51 3.72
C SER A 115 -9.30 -5.65 4.95
N ALA A 116 -10.62 -5.72 4.79
CA ALA A 116 -11.55 -5.92 5.89
C ALA A 116 -11.37 -7.29 6.55
N ILE A 117 -11.20 -8.35 5.74
CA ILE A 117 -10.91 -9.69 6.24
C ILE A 117 -9.56 -9.71 6.96
N PHE A 118 -8.51 -9.15 6.34
CA PHE A 118 -7.18 -9.04 6.93
C PHE A 118 -7.23 -8.31 8.27
N LEU A 119 -7.85 -7.14 8.34
CA LEU A 119 -7.99 -6.36 9.58
C LEU A 119 -8.78 -7.13 10.64
N GLY A 120 -9.86 -7.81 10.27
CA GLY A 120 -10.62 -8.65 11.20
C GLY A 120 -9.78 -9.76 11.82
N VAL A 121 -9.03 -10.48 10.99
CA VAL A 121 -8.10 -11.54 11.43
C VAL A 121 -6.97 -10.94 12.27
N GLU A 122 -6.38 -9.84 11.84
CA GLU A 122 -5.27 -9.16 12.50
C GLU A 122 -5.68 -8.67 13.89
N VAL A 123 -6.87 -8.08 14.05
CA VAL A 123 -7.38 -7.63 15.35
C VAL A 123 -7.57 -8.81 16.29
N VAL A 124 -8.16 -9.92 15.83
CA VAL A 124 -8.35 -11.12 16.66
C VAL A 124 -7.00 -11.72 17.04
N TYR A 125 -6.06 -11.82 16.09
CA TYR A 125 -4.72 -12.35 16.32
C TYR A 125 -3.94 -11.48 17.31
N MET A 126 -3.94 -10.15 17.14
CA MET A 126 -3.28 -9.20 18.02
C MET A 126 -3.88 -9.17 19.42
N ARG A 127 -5.21 -9.22 19.56
CA ARG A 127 -5.86 -9.33 20.88
C ARG A 127 -5.41 -10.57 21.63
N ARG A 128 -5.34 -11.72 20.94
CA ARG A 128 -4.87 -12.97 21.55
C ARG A 128 -3.39 -12.90 21.91
N TRP A 129 -2.57 -12.32 21.04
CA TRP A 129 -1.13 -12.18 21.26
C TRP A 129 -0.82 -11.28 22.45
N VAL A 130 -1.46 -10.12 22.55
CA VAL A 130 -1.33 -9.18 23.69
C VAL A 130 -1.74 -9.85 25.00
N ARG A 131 -2.87 -10.56 25.02
CA ARG A 131 -3.35 -11.26 26.22
C ARG A 131 -2.39 -12.35 26.69
N HIS A 132 -1.70 -13.02 25.76
CA HIS A 132 -0.81 -14.14 26.10
C HIS A 132 0.61 -13.69 26.46
N ASN A 133 1.12 -12.62 25.86
CA ASN A 133 2.52 -12.22 26.03
C ASN A 133 2.75 -11.19 27.13
N GLY A 134 1.69 -10.58 27.70
CA GLY A 134 1.83 -9.49 28.67
C GLY A 134 2.49 -8.26 28.03
N LEU A 135 1.84 -7.10 28.09
CA LEU A 135 2.52 -5.87 27.70
C LEU A 135 3.28 -5.37 28.93
N ASP A 136 4.43 -5.98 29.18
CA ASP A 136 5.45 -5.44 30.08
C ASP A 136 6.16 -4.26 29.40
#